data_AF-A0A956PNS7-F1
#
_entry.id   AF-A0A956PNS7-F1
#
_cell.length_a   1.000
_cell.length_b   1.000
_cell.length_c   1.000
_cell.angle_alpha   90.00
_cell.angle_beta   90.00
_cell.angle_gamma   90.00
#
_symmetry.space_group_name_H-M   'P 1'
#
loop_
_entity.id
_entity.type
_entity.pdbx_description
1 polymer ?
#
loop_
_entity_poly.entity_id
_entity_poly.type
_entity_poly.pdbx_seq_one_letter_code
_entity_poly.pdbx_strand_id
1 'polypeptide(L)'
;SVEVTRSMFGIARPYVESFSIYGNKMGYEWPQLEEENSLLFTMLGDSGGMGADIKIEKLALPDDLTTLPETLWPWTRDIVLSSDEHLSVIQGGGHGGSHPHLVHEFVKSVVEGREPSISALRAGRWAAAGIAAHQSAMSGGKMMAVPSFS
;
A
#
# COMPACT_ATOMS: atom_id res chain seq x y z
N SER A 1 -1.90 -2.39 -17.32
CA SER A 1 -0.52 -2.22 -16.85
C SER A 1 -0.53 -1.96 -15.35
N VAL A 2 0.61 -2.14 -14.70
CA VAL A 2 0.83 -1.73 -13.30
C VAL A 2 2.13 -0.94 -13.26
N GLU A 3 2.11 0.18 -12.56
CA GLU A 3 3.27 1.04 -12.35
C GLU A 3 3.49 1.19 -10.84
N VAL A 4 4.74 1.12 -10.41
CA VAL A 4 5.12 1.29 -9.00
C VAL A 4 6.24 2.31 -8.97
N THR A 5 6.06 3.38 -8.19
CA THR A 5 7.03 4.46 -8.08
C THR A 5 7.48 4.60 -6.63
N ARG A 6 8.79 4.65 -6.45
CA ARG A 6 9.41 4.97 -5.18
C ARG A 6 10.47 6.06 -5.39
N SER A 7 10.23 7.24 -4.85
CA SER A 7 11.17 8.37 -4.87
C SER A 7 11.78 8.55 -3.50
N MET A 8 13.11 8.50 -3.44
CA MET A 8 13.88 8.63 -2.20
C MET A 8 15.14 9.44 -2.46
N PHE A 9 15.61 10.14 -1.41
CA PHE A 9 16.89 10.82 -1.23
C PHE A 9 17.56 11.47 -2.47
N GLY A 10 17.84 12.77 -2.39
CA GLY A 10 18.77 13.42 -3.31
C GLY A 10 18.24 13.63 -4.74
N ILE A 11 16.92 13.62 -4.92
CA ILE A 11 16.27 13.97 -6.19
C ILE A 11 15.33 15.17 -5.99
N ALA A 12 15.06 15.92 -7.05
CA ALA A 12 14.14 17.07 -7.04
C ALA A 12 12.66 16.64 -7.06
N ARG A 13 12.31 15.63 -6.25
CA ARG A 13 10.96 15.08 -6.11
C ARG A 13 10.72 14.73 -4.64
N PRO A 14 9.55 15.04 -4.06
CA PRO A 14 9.20 14.61 -2.72
C PRO A 14 9.25 13.09 -2.57
N TYR A 15 9.36 12.64 -1.32
CA TYR A 15 9.17 11.24 -1.00
C TYR A 15 7.81 10.77 -1.53
N VAL A 16 7.82 9.66 -2.27
CA VAL A 16 6.59 9.01 -2.73
C VAL A 16 6.80 7.51 -2.73
N GLU A 17 5.83 6.78 -2.19
CA GLU A 17 5.66 5.34 -2.34
C GLU A 17 4.26 5.13 -2.93
N SER A 18 4.17 4.97 -4.24
CA SER A 18 2.90 4.96 -4.96
C SER A 18 2.81 3.84 -5.98
N PHE A 19 1.58 3.50 -6.34
CA PHE A 19 1.29 2.57 -7.42
C PHE A 19 0.12 3.07 -8.26
N SER A 20 0.12 2.67 -9.53
CA SER A 20 -0.97 2.92 -10.46
C SER A 20 -1.32 1.62 -11.19
N ILE A 21 -2.60 1.36 -11.38
CA ILE A 21 -3.10 0.15 -12.03
C ILE A 21 -4.05 0.57 -13.14
N TYR A 22 -3.82 0.07 -14.35
CA TYR A 22 -4.65 0.38 -15.51
C TYR A 22 -5.18 -0.91 -16.13
N GLY A 23 -6.50 -1.08 -16.08
CA GLY A 23 -7.23 -2.13 -16.78
C GLY A 23 -7.87 -1.60 -18.06
N ASN A 24 -8.54 -2.49 -18.79
CA ASN A 24 -9.28 -2.16 -20.01
C ASN A 24 -10.68 -1.58 -19.76
N LYS A 25 -11.07 -1.37 -18.50
CA LYS A 25 -12.36 -0.78 -18.10
C LYS A 25 -12.18 0.33 -17.07
N MET A 26 -11.23 0.15 -16.16
CA MET A 26 -10.95 1.08 -15.08
C MET A 26 -9.46 1.20 -14.85
N GLY A 27 -9.04 2.38 -14.40
CA GLY A 27 -7.69 2.65 -13.91
C GLY A 27 -7.74 3.34 -12.55
N TYR A 28 -6.68 3.20 -11.78
CA TYR A 28 -6.50 3.83 -10.48
C TYR A 28 -5.08 4.39 -10.40
N GLU A 29 -4.96 5.62 -9.93
CA GLU A 29 -3.67 6.24 -9.61
C GLU A 29 -3.63 6.66 -8.15
N TRP A 30 -2.59 6.20 -7.46
CA TRP A 30 -2.25 6.70 -6.14
C TRP A 30 -1.78 8.17 -6.24
N PRO A 31 -2.12 9.01 -5.24
CA PRO A 31 -1.72 10.41 -5.17
C PRO A 31 -0.22 10.59 -5.41
N GLN A 32 0.17 11.58 -6.21
CA GLN A 32 1.58 11.87 -6.45
C GLN A 32 2.19 12.71 -5.32
N LEU A 33 1.33 13.41 -4.57
CA LEU A 33 1.63 14.19 -3.37
C LEU A 33 0.69 13.75 -2.24
N GLU A 34 1.13 13.84 -0.98
CA GLU A 34 0.39 13.33 0.19
C GLU A 34 -0.98 13.98 0.40
N GLU A 35 -1.14 15.23 -0.01
CA GLU A 35 -2.37 16.03 0.19
C GLU A 35 -3.41 15.84 -0.93
N GLU A 36 -3.10 15.00 -1.94
CA GLU A 36 -3.96 14.80 -3.10
C GLU A 36 -4.89 13.59 -2.94
N ASN A 37 -6.04 13.66 -3.63
CA ASN A 37 -6.95 12.53 -3.74
C ASN A 37 -6.46 11.56 -4.82
N SER A 38 -6.80 10.28 -4.65
CA SER A 38 -6.53 9.26 -5.68
C SER A 38 -7.37 9.55 -6.91
N LEU A 39 -6.91 9.13 -8.09
CA LEU A 39 -7.68 9.27 -9.32
C LEU A 39 -8.25 7.93 -9.74
N LEU A 40 -9.55 7.93 -10.03
CA LEU A 40 -10.25 6.80 -10.62
C LEU A 40 -10.62 7.15 -12.06
N PHE A 41 -10.20 6.30 -12.98
CA PHE A 41 -10.51 6.40 -14.39
C PHE A 41 -11.55 5.33 -14.72
N THR A 42 -12.67 5.72 -15.30
CA THR A 42 -13.69 4.78 -15.76
C THR A 42 -13.96 5.01 -17.23
N MET A 43 -13.81 3.95 -18.00
CA MET A 43 -14.08 3.96 -19.42
C MET A 43 -15.57 3.93 -19.69
N LEU A 44 -16.04 4.88 -20.51
CA LEU A 44 -17.43 4.99 -20.91
C LEU A 44 -17.59 4.35 -22.30
N GLY A 45 -18.44 3.31 -22.38
CA GLY A 45 -18.71 2.59 -23.63
C GLY A 45 -17.67 1.55 -24.01
N ASP A 46 -17.76 1.06 -25.25
CA ASP A 46 -16.88 0.01 -25.78
C ASP A 46 -15.57 0.58 -26.33
N SER A 47 -14.47 0.19 -25.72
CA SER A 47 -13.11 0.68 -25.98
C SER A 47 -12.40 0.02 -27.16
N GLY A 48 -12.96 0.24 -28.34
CA GLY A 48 -12.35 -0.23 -29.58
C GLY A 48 -11.24 0.68 -30.15
N GLY A 49 -11.11 1.93 -29.70
CA GLY A 49 -10.31 2.94 -30.41
C GLY A 49 -9.60 4.00 -29.55
N MET A 50 -8.76 4.77 -30.22
CA MET A 50 -8.06 5.95 -29.69
C MET A 50 -9.08 7.04 -29.33
N GLY A 51 -9.00 7.63 -28.15
CA GLY A 51 -9.94 8.68 -27.71
C GLY A 51 -11.25 8.16 -27.12
N ALA A 52 -11.24 6.97 -26.50
CA ALA A 52 -12.37 6.51 -25.70
C ALA A 52 -12.74 7.55 -24.63
N ASP A 53 -14.03 7.75 -24.40
CA ASP A 53 -14.50 8.67 -23.37
C ASP A 53 -14.14 8.12 -21.98
N ILE A 54 -13.28 8.83 -21.25
CA ILE A 54 -12.86 8.43 -19.91
C ILE A 54 -13.43 9.43 -18.91
N LYS A 55 -14.23 8.92 -17.97
CA LYS A 55 -14.63 9.66 -16.76
C LYS A 55 -13.47 9.62 -15.76
N ILE A 56 -13.10 10.78 -15.23
CA ILE A 56 -12.07 10.94 -14.21
C ILE A 56 -12.72 11.41 -12.91
N GLU A 57 -12.45 10.71 -11.82
CA GLU A 57 -12.99 11.03 -10.50
C GLU A 57 -11.86 11.14 -9.48
N LYS A 58 -11.91 12.21 -8.66
CA LYS A 58 -11.06 12.35 -7.49
C LYS A 58 -11.71 11.59 -6.34
N LEU A 59 -11.02 10.58 -5.83
CA LEU A 59 -11.50 9.71 -4.76
C LEU A 59 -10.80 10.07 -3.45
N ALA A 60 -11.57 10.58 -2.50
CA ALA A 60 -11.18 10.65 -1.10
C ALA A 60 -11.51 9.29 -0.45
N LEU A 61 -10.48 8.47 -0.22
CA LEU A 61 -10.66 7.15 0.38
C LEU A 61 -10.84 7.30 1.90
N PRO A 62 -11.98 6.87 2.47
CA PRO A 62 -12.17 6.90 3.91
C PRO A 62 -11.38 5.78 4.59
N ASP A 63 -11.00 6.00 5.86
CA ASP A 63 -10.50 4.93 6.72
C ASP A 63 -11.59 3.85 6.91
N ASP A 64 -11.30 2.61 6.49
CA ASP A 64 -12.19 1.49 6.77
C ASP A 64 -11.84 0.82 8.10
N LEU A 65 -12.54 1.23 9.16
CA LEU A 65 -12.36 0.71 10.50
C LEU A 65 -13.23 -0.53 10.80
N THR A 66 -14.07 -0.98 9.86
CA THR A 66 -15.02 -2.09 10.08
C THR A 66 -14.33 -3.43 10.30
N THR A 67 -13.08 -3.55 9.87
CA THR A 67 -12.23 -4.72 10.09
C THR A 67 -11.61 -4.78 11.48
N LEU A 68 -11.77 -3.72 12.29
CA LEU A 68 -11.25 -3.61 13.64
C LEU A 68 -12.36 -3.49 14.68
N PRO A 69 -12.18 -4.07 15.88
CA PRO A 69 -13.03 -3.76 17.02
C PRO A 69 -12.89 -2.27 17.40
N GLU A 70 -13.99 -1.67 17.87
CA GLU A 70 -14.07 -0.24 18.21
C GLU A 70 -12.98 0.23 19.18
N THR A 71 -12.55 -0.66 20.08
CA THR A 71 -11.47 -0.39 21.05
C THR A 71 -10.11 -0.13 20.40
N LEU A 72 -9.93 -0.56 19.14
CA LEU A 72 -8.69 -0.35 18.38
C LEU A 72 -8.74 0.88 17.47
N TRP A 73 -9.90 1.48 17.23
CA TRP A 73 -10.06 2.62 16.33
C TRP A 73 -9.21 3.85 16.69
N PRO A 74 -9.02 4.23 17.97
CA PRO A 74 -8.17 5.38 18.30
C PRO A 74 -6.71 5.21 17.86
N TRP A 75 -6.24 3.96 17.72
CA TRP A 75 -4.85 3.64 17.44
C TRP A 75 -4.51 3.61 15.95
N THR A 76 -5.50 3.75 15.06
CA THR A 76 -5.28 3.84 13.60
C THR A 76 -4.89 5.26 13.17
N ARG A 77 -4.95 6.24 14.06
CA ARG A 77 -4.64 7.65 13.78
C ARG A 77 -3.43 8.11 14.56
N ASP A 78 -2.82 9.20 14.13
CA ASP A 78 -1.79 9.88 14.89
C ASP A 78 -2.36 10.37 16.23
N ILE A 79 -1.79 9.90 17.34
CA ILE A 79 -2.15 10.33 18.69
C ILE A 79 -1.03 11.23 19.19
N VAL A 80 -1.39 12.41 19.67
CA VAL A 80 -0.46 13.27 20.40
C VAL A 80 -0.44 12.76 21.85
N LEU A 81 0.64 12.08 22.23
CA LEU A 81 0.88 11.76 23.64
C LEU A 81 1.54 12.98 24.29
N SER A 82 0.74 13.83 24.92
CA SER A 82 1.23 14.91 25.78
C SER A 82 1.17 14.46 27.25
N SER A 83 2.29 14.57 27.96
CA SER A 83 2.32 14.57 29.43
C SER A 83 2.94 15.89 29.88
N ASP A 84 2.48 16.43 31.01
CA ASP A 84 2.90 17.74 31.53
C ASP A 84 4.43 17.85 31.82
N GLU A 85 5.17 16.74 31.82
CA GLU A 85 6.60 16.68 32.11
C GLU A 85 7.52 16.34 30.91
N HIS A 86 6.97 15.97 29.74
CA HIS A 86 7.78 15.55 28.58
C HIS A 86 7.28 16.11 27.24
N LEU A 87 8.22 16.31 26.30
CA LEU A 87 7.97 16.69 24.91
C LEU A 87 6.87 15.80 24.30
N SER A 88 5.86 16.42 23.71
CA SER A 88 4.79 15.72 23.00
C SER A 88 5.38 14.82 21.92
N VAL A 89 5.17 13.51 22.03
CA VAL A 89 5.48 12.58 20.95
C VAL A 89 4.21 12.37 20.17
N ILE A 90 4.23 12.69 18.87
CA ILE A 90 3.22 12.18 17.94
C ILE A 90 3.51 10.69 17.81
N GLN A 91 2.70 9.88 18.47
CA GLN A 91 2.78 8.43 18.42
C GLN A 91 1.39 7.92 18.05
N GLY A 92 1.22 7.49 16.81
CA GLY A 92 -0.03 6.86 16.41
C GLY A 92 -0.01 6.36 14.99
N GLY A 93 -0.99 5.53 14.67
CA GLY A 93 -1.27 4.91 13.38
C GLY A 93 -0.21 3.96 12.84
N GLY A 94 1.01 4.48 12.65
CA GLY A 94 2.11 3.86 11.94
C GLY A 94 1.77 3.65 10.46
N HIS A 95 2.57 4.20 9.55
CA HIS A 95 2.40 4.02 8.10
C HIS A 95 0.94 4.17 7.65
N GLY A 96 0.33 5.33 7.96
CA GLY A 96 -1.05 5.65 7.59
C GLY A 96 -2.14 4.92 8.37
N GLY A 97 -1.83 4.32 9.54
CA GLY A 97 -2.82 3.63 10.36
C GLY A 97 -2.92 2.13 10.15
N SER A 98 -2.03 1.54 9.35
CA SER A 98 -2.09 0.13 8.95
C SER A 98 -1.76 -0.85 10.07
N HIS A 99 -0.94 -0.46 11.05
CA HIS A 99 -0.41 -1.40 12.04
C HIS A 99 -1.49 -2.09 12.90
N PRO A 100 -2.51 -1.39 13.46
CA PRO A 100 -3.57 -2.06 14.22
C PRO A 100 -4.30 -3.12 13.41
N HIS A 101 -4.56 -2.89 12.11
CA HIS A 101 -5.19 -3.87 11.22
C HIS A 101 -4.34 -5.12 11.06
N LEU A 102 -3.05 -4.96 10.77
CA LEU A 102 -2.11 -6.08 10.57
C LEU A 102 -1.95 -6.91 11.85
N VAL A 103 -1.78 -6.25 12.99
CA VAL A 103 -1.63 -6.94 14.28
C VAL A 103 -2.92 -7.65 14.68
N HIS A 104 -4.07 -6.98 14.53
CA HIS A 104 -5.37 -7.59 14.84
C HIS A 104 -5.62 -8.84 13.99
N GLU A 105 -5.39 -8.77 12.68
CA GLU A 105 -5.58 -9.91 11.78
C GLU A 105 -4.71 -11.10 12.19
N PHE A 106 -3.41 -10.85 12.43
CA PHE A 106 -2.47 -11.89 12.84
C PHE A 106 -2.89 -12.57 14.15
N VAL A 107 -3.15 -11.78 15.21
CA VAL A 107 -3.57 -12.33 16.52
C VAL A 107 -4.88 -13.10 16.39
N LYS A 108 -5.85 -12.55 15.66
CA LYS A 108 -7.15 -13.20 15.43
C LYS A 108 -7.00 -14.53 14.71
N SER A 109 -6.10 -14.62 13.72
CA SER A 109 -5.84 -15.88 13.00
C SER A 109 -5.36 -17.01 13.93
N VAL A 110 -4.51 -16.67 14.90
CA VAL A 110 -3.98 -17.60 15.90
C VAL A 110 -5.08 -18.05 16.85
N VAL A 111 -5.86 -17.12 17.39
CA VAL A 111 -6.96 -17.40 18.33
C VAL A 111 -8.04 -18.29 17.68
N GLU A 112 -8.35 -18.04 16.42
CA GLU A 112 -9.36 -18.78 15.67
C GLU A 112 -8.84 -20.07 15.03
N GLY A 113 -7.52 -20.33 15.10
CA GLY A 113 -6.91 -21.51 14.46
C GLY A 113 -7.05 -21.54 12.94
N ARG A 114 -7.10 -20.37 12.29
CA ARG A 114 -7.20 -20.22 10.83
C ARG A 114 -5.88 -19.77 10.23
N GLU A 115 -5.72 -19.95 8.92
CA GLU A 115 -4.61 -19.34 8.19
C GLU A 115 -4.72 -17.80 8.24
N PRO A 116 -3.62 -17.07 8.49
CA PRO A 116 -3.63 -15.62 8.41
C PRO A 116 -3.89 -15.16 6.98
N SER A 117 -4.41 -13.95 6.85
CA SER A 117 -4.64 -13.31 5.54
C SER A 117 -3.36 -13.27 4.70
N ILE A 118 -2.20 -13.08 5.34
CA ILE A 118 -0.89 -13.18 4.73
C ILE A 118 -0.20 -14.45 5.24
N SER A 119 -0.37 -15.54 4.50
CA SER A 119 0.29 -16.80 4.81
C SER A 119 1.79 -16.79 4.52
N ALA A 120 2.52 -17.77 5.06
CA ALA A 120 3.95 -17.93 4.81
C ALA A 120 4.27 -18.04 3.31
N LEU A 121 3.42 -18.74 2.54
CA LEU A 121 3.58 -18.85 1.09
C LEU A 121 3.40 -17.50 0.39
N ARG A 122 2.37 -16.74 0.79
CA ARG A 122 2.10 -15.40 0.23
C ARG A 122 3.23 -14.42 0.56
N ALA A 123 3.66 -14.39 1.83
CA ALA A 123 4.79 -13.59 2.27
C ALA A 123 6.08 -13.96 1.53
N GLY A 124 6.36 -15.27 1.36
CA GLY A 124 7.51 -15.76 0.62
C GLY A 124 7.51 -15.31 -0.84
N ARG A 125 6.36 -15.37 -1.52
CA ARG A 125 6.22 -14.89 -2.91
C ARG A 125 6.49 -13.39 -3.04
N TRP A 126 6.02 -12.58 -2.08
CA TRP A 126 6.28 -11.14 -2.07
C TRP A 126 7.76 -10.82 -1.81
N ALA A 127 8.39 -11.51 -0.86
CA ALA A 127 9.81 -11.32 -0.54
C ALA A 127 10.76 -11.80 -1.65
N ALA A 128 10.37 -12.85 -2.39
CA ALA A 128 11.20 -13.47 -3.43
C ALA A 128 11.70 -12.47 -4.49
N ALA A 129 10.84 -11.55 -4.92
CA ALA A 129 11.21 -10.53 -5.90
C ALA A 129 12.30 -9.59 -5.36
N GLY A 130 12.16 -9.14 -4.11
CA GLY A 130 13.15 -8.29 -3.45
C GLY A 130 14.49 -9.00 -3.24
N ILE A 131 14.46 -10.28 -2.87
CA ILE A 131 15.67 -11.11 -2.71
C ILE A 131 16.39 -11.28 -4.06
N ALA A 132 15.65 -11.62 -5.12
CA ALA A 132 16.21 -11.76 -6.47
C ALA A 132 16.80 -10.43 -6.98
N ALA A 133 16.12 -9.31 -6.73
CA ALA A 133 16.61 -7.98 -7.08
C ALA A 133 17.90 -7.63 -6.31
N HIS A 134 17.97 -7.93 -5.01
CA HIS A 134 19.17 -7.74 -4.22
C HIS A 134 20.34 -8.59 -4.76
N GLN A 135 20.11 -9.87 -5.05
CA GLN A 135 21.12 -10.76 -5.64
C GLN A 135 21.59 -10.28 -7.01
N SER A 136 20.68 -9.77 -7.85
CA SER A 136 20.99 -9.14 -9.13
C SER A 136 21.93 -7.94 -8.94
N ALA A 137 21.59 -7.02 -8.04
CA ALA A 137 22.40 -5.84 -7.73
C ALA A 137 23.82 -6.23 -7.25
N MET A 138 23.91 -7.18 -6.32
CA MET A 138 25.19 -7.72 -5.84
C MET A 138 26.01 -8.42 -6.93
N SER A 139 25.36 -8.83 -8.03
CA SER A 139 25.97 -9.49 -9.18
C SER A 139 26.19 -8.55 -10.38
N GLY A 140 26.18 -7.24 -10.16
CA GLY A 140 26.38 -6.25 -11.23
C GLY A 140 25.17 -6.07 -12.16
N GLY A 141 23.95 -6.28 -11.65
CA GLY A 141 22.71 -6.09 -12.40
C GLY A 141 22.35 -7.24 -13.35
N LYS A 142 22.91 -8.43 -13.13
CA LYS A 142 22.56 -9.62 -13.94
C LYS A 142 21.09 -9.98 -13.79
N MET A 143 20.46 -10.43 -14.87
CA MET A 143 19.10 -10.95 -14.82
C MET A 143 19.04 -12.17 -13.90
N MET A 144 18.16 -12.14 -12.90
CA MET A 144 17.93 -13.23 -11.95
C MET A 144 16.48 -13.70 -12.07
N ALA A 145 16.27 -15.01 -12.03
CA ALA A 145 14.93 -15.57 -11.96
C ALA A 145 14.34 -15.35 -10.57
N VAL A 146 13.10 -14.87 -10.50
CA VAL A 146 12.35 -14.82 -9.24
C VAL A 146 11.84 -16.23 -8.92
N PRO A 147 12.18 -16.82 -7.76
CA PRO A 147 11.71 -18.15 -7.39
C PRO A 147 10.18 -18.21 -7.32
N SER A 148 9.63 -19.34 -7.77
CA SER A 148 8.21 -19.66 -7.63
C SER A 148 8.03 -20.78 -6.61
N PHE A 149 7.03 -20.64 -5.75
CA PHE A 149 6.67 -21.61 -4.73
C PHE A 149 5.22 -22.03 -4.95
N SER A 150 4.95 -23.34 -4.96
CA SER A 150 3.61 -23.93 -5.09
C SER A 150 3.02 -24.28 -3.74
#